data_AF-A0A858SS13-F1
#
_entry.id   AF-A0A858SS13-F1
#
_cell.length_a   1.000
_cell.length_b   1.000
_cell.length_c   1.000
_cell.angle_alpha   90.00
_cell.angle_beta   90.00
_cell.angle_gamma   90.00
#
_symmetry.space_group_name_H-M   'P 1'
#
loop_
_entity.id
_entity.type
_entity.pdbx_description
1 polymer ?
#
loop_
_entity_poly.entity_id
_entity_poly.type
_entity_poly.pdbx_seq_one_letter_code
_entity_poly.pdbx_strand_id
1 'polypeptide(L)'
;MPRRNKPNPELIDPSEVRNQLERILAFSGLQSNLRRRDMLAFIVEEALAGRSSQIKATSIAMEVFQRGPDFDQQSDPVVRLEARKLRRDLDNYYAGEGREDPIRIAIPKGGYVPEFAWLARRDAERATPEDATPASVDGGKAEGRPAVARATSEWSIRRPAFAAAAGITVMICFALVLFWSIGSNGQNAGEAMPSRGVTILIEAFDARDADDQTVLIAQGLSHEVAAALLRFPDLRVHLMPAQKAQEAEAGSESHQSLQGAFTVTGAVWREAGDVFVRAELSRRADQQILWSDRYAEGVQGRTLTEIQDEISSRIASVTGQQYGHAMKDVRTDLEDDSAAPSLRGFACVASAQIYRRTYSALEYPAARECLEETVRTEPDYARAWAMLTYLRNDAARFGHDTERTREEAFDLARSAGLRALNLDPHDTDALQAMSHVEQYTGDLEQSIEYARRAVDVNPNDPAALANLGIRYHIAGRYDLAVPLMQQAIDMSVAPPPFYFHVLAADHLIKQEWEDMLSAAQRASLDGWSFGQAMLAIANNELSNGRAAAAALTRLAELDPLLSESPRAWLESHQASPALLEAVVAGLARANAAPKNGLP
;
A
#
# COMPACT_ATOMS: atom_id res chain seq x y z
N MET A 1 -61.91 -26.77 20.00
CA MET A 1 -60.44 -26.64 19.85
C MET A 1 -60.14 -25.28 19.24
N PRO A 2 -59.57 -24.32 19.99
CA PRO A 2 -59.26 -23.01 19.43
C PRO A 2 -57.93 -23.06 18.67
N ARG A 3 -57.92 -22.39 17.52
CA ARG A 3 -56.79 -22.24 16.59
C ARG A 3 -55.58 -21.64 17.32
N ARG A 4 -54.45 -22.36 17.38
CA ARG A 4 -53.16 -21.74 17.69
C ARG A 4 -52.69 -20.98 16.44
N ASN A 5 -52.58 -19.66 16.59
CA ASN A 5 -51.98 -18.75 15.62
C ASN A 5 -50.67 -19.33 15.05
N LYS A 6 -50.60 -19.48 13.73
CA LYS A 6 -49.33 -19.52 13.02
C LYS A 6 -48.75 -18.08 13.07
N PRO A 7 -47.48 -17.87 13.43
CA PRO A 7 -46.85 -16.56 13.27
C PRO A 7 -46.77 -16.23 11.78
N ASN A 8 -47.26 -15.05 11.41
CA ASN A 8 -47.19 -14.49 10.07
C ASN A 8 -45.72 -14.14 9.75
N PRO A 9 -45.11 -14.69 8.69
CA PRO A 9 -43.73 -14.38 8.34
C PRO A 9 -43.73 -13.22 7.34
N GLU A 10 -43.64 -11.94 7.77
CA GLU A 10 -43.20 -10.86 6.85
C GLU A 10 -43.03 -9.42 7.40
N LEU A 11 -43.05 -9.16 8.72
CA LEU A 11 -42.76 -7.81 9.23
C LEU A 11 -41.67 -7.88 10.30
N ILE A 12 -40.47 -7.38 9.98
CA ILE A 12 -39.37 -7.17 10.93
C ILE A 12 -39.76 -5.98 11.81
N ASP A 13 -39.64 -6.14 13.14
CA ASP A 13 -39.98 -5.05 14.07
C ASP A 13 -38.99 -3.88 13.89
N PRO A 14 -39.45 -2.63 13.74
CA PRO A 14 -38.57 -1.46 13.64
C PRO A 14 -37.53 -1.36 14.77
N SER A 15 -37.84 -1.85 15.98
CA SER A 15 -36.90 -1.88 17.09
C SER A 15 -35.76 -2.87 16.87
N GLU A 16 -36.00 -4.00 16.21
CA GLU A 16 -34.97 -4.97 15.88
C GLU A 16 -34.04 -4.45 14.77
N VAL A 17 -34.59 -3.72 13.79
CA VAL A 17 -33.79 -3.03 12.77
C VAL A 17 -32.91 -1.96 13.40
N ARG A 18 -33.41 -1.20 14.39
CA ARG A 18 -32.59 -0.22 15.13
C ARG A 18 -31.47 -0.87 15.93
N ASN A 19 -31.76 -1.99 16.61
CA ASN A 19 -30.72 -2.75 17.32
C ASN A 19 -29.63 -3.22 16.34
N GLN A 20 -30.02 -3.71 15.16
CA GLN A 20 -29.07 -4.10 14.12
C GLN A 20 -28.26 -2.90 13.59
N LEU A 21 -28.91 -1.75 13.40
CA LEU A 21 -28.26 -0.51 13.01
C LEU A 21 -27.21 -0.10 14.06
N GLU A 22 -27.52 -0.12 15.35
CA GLU A 22 -26.57 0.22 16.42
C GLU A 22 -25.32 -0.67 16.38
N ARG A 23 -25.50 -1.97 16.12
CA ARG A 23 -24.37 -2.91 15.98
C ARG A 23 -23.50 -2.58 14.77
N ILE A 24 -24.10 -2.20 13.64
CA ILE A 24 -23.37 -1.77 12.44
C ILE A 24 -22.66 -0.43 12.67
N LEU A 25 -23.30 0.53 13.35
CA LEU A 25 -22.69 1.83 13.65
C LEU A 25 -21.55 1.73 14.68
N ALA A 26 -21.51 0.65 15.47
CA ALA A 26 -20.43 0.34 16.40
C ALA A 26 -19.22 -0.35 15.73
N PHE A 27 -19.36 -0.84 14.50
CA PHE A 27 -18.29 -1.48 13.74
C PHE A 27 -17.14 -0.51 13.44
N SER A 28 -15.90 -0.95 13.71
CA SER A 28 -14.68 -0.13 13.54
C SER A 28 -14.53 0.45 12.13
N GLY A 29 -14.93 -0.32 11.10
CA GLY A 29 -14.90 0.12 9.70
C GLY A 29 -15.81 1.33 9.42
N LEU A 30 -16.92 1.47 10.14
CA LEU A 30 -17.86 2.58 9.97
C LEU A 30 -17.62 3.72 10.98
N GLN A 31 -17.04 3.44 12.16
CA GLN A 31 -16.66 4.46 13.14
C GLN A 31 -15.58 5.43 12.62
N SER A 32 -14.70 4.95 11.75
CA SER A 32 -13.65 5.78 11.13
C SER A 32 -14.20 6.87 10.19
N ASN A 33 -15.47 6.81 9.79
CA ASN A 33 -16.06 7.74 8.83
C ASN A 33 -17.46 8.23 9.24
N LEU A 34 -17.49 9.39 9.90
CA LEU A 34 -18.72 10.01 10.42
C LEU A 34 -19.79 10.23 9.34
N ARG A 35 -19.41 10.63 8.12
CA ARG A 35 -20.38 10.91 7.04
C ARG A 35 -21.13 9.66 6.56
N ARG A 36 -20.46 8.51 6.47
CA ARG A 36 -21.13 7.25 6.09
C ARG A 36 -21.98 6.69 7.22
N ARG A 37 -21.53 6.85 8.46
CA ARG A 37 -22.31 6.55 9.66
C ARG A 37 -23.61 7.35 9.67
N ASP A 38 -23.53 8.66 9.45
CA ASP A 38 -24.69 9.56 9.40
C ASP A 38 -25.61 9.22 8.22
N MET A 39 -25.04 8.91 7.05
CA MET A 39 -25.81 8.48 5.88
C MET A 39 -26.61 7.20 6.16
N LEU A 40 -25.98 6.17 6.75
CA LEU A 40 -26.66 4.91 7.08
C LEU A 40 -27.78 5.14 8.11
N ALA A 41 -27.50 5.91 9.16
CA ALA A 41 -28.50 6.23 10.18
C ALA A 41 -29.69 6.97 9.57
N PHE A 42 -29.44 7.98 8.73
CA PHE A 42 -30.48 8.76 8.05
C PHE A 42 -31.39 7.88 7.18
N ILE A 43 -30.83 7.08 6.26
CA ILE A 43 -31.65 6.30 5.33
C ILE A 43 -32.45 5.19 6.04
N VAL A 44 -31.91 4.62 7.12
CA VAL A 44 -32.61 3.58 7.90
C VAL A 44 -33.75 4.19 8.71
N GLU A 45 -33.52 5.31 9.41
CA GLU A 45 -34.60 5.95 10.18
C GLU A 45 -35.70 6.53 9.28
N GLU A 46 -35.36 7.10 8.12
CA GLU A 46 -36.35 7.57 7.15
C GLU A 46 -37.19 6.41 6.57
N ALA A 47 -36.56 5.25 6.34
CA ALA A 47 -37.27 4.05 5.89
C ALA A 47 -38.20 3.50 6.99
N LEU A 48 -37.72 3.41 8.24
CA LEU A 48 -38.52 2.97 9.39
C LEU A 48 -39.67 3.93 9.73
N ALA A 49 -39.53 5.22 9.40
CA ALA A 49 -40.58 6.22 9.58
C ALA A 49 -41.59 6.27 8.41
N GLY A 50 -41.49 5.36 7.44
CA GLY A 50 -42.40 5.27 6.30
C GLY A 50 -42.17 6.33 5.22
N ARG A 51 -41.02 7.02 5.23
CA ARG A 51 -40.67 8.09 4.30
C ARG A 51 -39.68 7.66 3.21
N SER A 52 -39.69 6.39 2.82
CA SER A 52 -38.79 5.84 1.80
C SER A 52 -38.79 6.60 0.46
N SER A 53 -39.91 7.22 0.08
CA SER A 53 -40.03 8.05 -1.14
C SER A 53 -39.23 9.36 -1.08
N GLN A 54 -38.82 9.79 0.12
CA GLN A 54 -37.99 10.98 0.35
C GLN A 54 -36.49 10.65 0.36
N ILE A 55 -36.09 9.37 0.34
CA ILE A 55 -34.69 8.95 0.32
C ILE A 55 -34.15 9.06 -1.13
N LYS A 56 -33.78 10.27 -1.53
CA LYS A 56 -33.24 10.62 -2.85
C LYS A 56 -31.83 11.18 -2.71
N ALA A 57 -31.08 11.23 -3.81
CA ALA A 57 -29.74 11.79 -3.81
C ALA A 57 -29.71 13.23 -3.26
N THR A 58 -30.71 14.05 -3.63
CA THR A 58 -30.81 15.46 -3.22
C THR A 58 -31.07 15.63 -1.73
N SER A 59 -31.98 14.84 -1.13
CA SER A 59 -32.26 14.93 0.30
C SER A 59 -31.08 14.45 1.15
N ILE A 60 -30.42 13.37 0.74
CA ILE A 60 -29.19 12.90 1.41
C ILE A 60 -28.09 13.96 1.30
N ALA A 61 -27.92 14.61 0.13
CA ALA A 61 -26.93 15.65 -0.06
C ALA A 61 -27.13 16.84 0.90
N MET A 62 -28.38 17.28 1.09
CA MET A 62 -28.70 18.39 1.98
C MET A 62 -28.60 17.99 3.46
N GLU A 63 -29.29 16.92 3.86
CA GLU A 63 -29.46 16.54 5.27
C GLU A 63 -28.19 15.90 5.88
N VAL A 64 -27.42 15.15 5.08
CA VAL A 64 -26.23 14.44 5.57
C VAL A 64 -24.94 15.15 5.16
N PHE A 65 -24.85 15.61 3.91
CA PHE A 65 -23.63 16.21 3.37
C PHE A 65 -23.63 17.74 3.40
N GLN A 66 -24.66 18.37 4.00
CA GLN A 66 -24.78 19.82 4.19
C GLN A 66 -24.62 20.60 2.87
N ARG A 67 -25.11 20.05 1.76
CA ARG A 67 -25.10 20.73 0.46
C ARG A 67 -26.29 21.68 0.33
N GLY A 68 -26.09 22.78 -0.40
CA GLY A 68 -27.13 23.77 -0.64
C GLY A 68 -28.28 23.26 -1.52
N PRO A 69 -29.39 24.02 -1.62
CA PRO A 69 -30.57 23.63 -2.40
C PRO A 69 -30.31 23.51 -3.92
N ASP A 70 -29.22 24.12 -4.41
CA ASP A 70 -28.77 24.05 -5.82
C ASP A 70 -27.94 22.79 -6.14
N PHE A 71 -27.93 21.78 -5.26
CA PHE A 71 -27.20 20.54 -5.47
C PHE A 71 -27.65 19.81 -6.75
N ASP A 72 -26.73 19.64 -7.69
CA ASP A 72 -26.90 18.81 -8.88
C ASP A 72 -26.13 17.49 -8.74
N GLN A 73 -26.87 16.39 -8.77
CA GLN A 73 -26.32 15.04 -8.66
C GLN A 73 -25.45 14.63 -9.85
N GLN A 74 -25.57 15.28 -11.02
CA GLN A 74 -24.74 14.97 -12.19
C GLN A 74 -23.32 15.53 -12.03
N SER A 75 -23.19 16.76 -11.57
CA SER A 75 -21.90 17.43 -11.36
C SER A 75 -21.22 17.08 -10.03
N ASP A 76 -21.97 16.81 -8.96
CA ASP A 76 -21.40 16.39 -7.66
C ASP A 76 -21.77 14.92 -7.33
N PRO A 77 -20.82 13.98 -7.49
CA PRO A 77 -21.09 12.56 -7.28
C PRO A 77 -21.04 12.13 -5.80
N VAL A 78 -20.90 13.04 -4.83
CA VAL A 78 -20.65 12.72 -3.41
C VAL A 78 -21.60 11.67 -2.85
N VAL A 79 -22.91 11.82 -3.07
CA VAL A 79 -23.92 10.88 -2.54
C VAL A 79 -23.83 9.51 -3.20
N ARG A 80 -23.52 9.46 -4.50
CA ARG A 80 -23.36 8.19 -5.25
C ARG A 80 -22.09 7.46 -4.82
N LEU A 81 -21.00 8.18 -4.61
CA LEU A 81 -19.73 7.61 -4.15
C LEU A 81 -19.83 7.07 -2.72
N GLU A 82 -20.40 7.85 -1.79
CA GLU A 82 -20.54 7.40 -0.40
C GLU A 82 -21.57 6.26 -0.28
N ALA A 83 -22.62 6.21 -1.10
CA ALA A 83 -23.51 5.06 -1.18
C ALA A 83 -22.79 3.78 -1.69
N ARG A 84 -21.84 3.90 -2.62
CA ARG A 84 -21.04 2.75 -3.11
C ARG A 84 -20.13 2.22 -2.01
N LYS A 85 -19.48 3.11 -1.26
CA LYS A 85 -18.63 2.76 -0.12
C LYS A 85 -19.45 2.16 1.03
N LEU A 86 -20.60 2.76 1.36
CA LEU A 86 -21.48 2.26 2.42
C LEU A 86 -21.99 0.84 2.14
N ARG A 87 -22.31 0.50 0.88
CA ARG A 87 -22.64 -0.89 0.51
C ARG A 87 -21.49 -1.84 0.80
N ARG A 88 -20.26 -1.45 0.45
CA ARG A 88 -19.04 -2.23 0.71
C ARG A 88 -18.80 -2.42 2.20
N ASP A 89 -19.01 -1.37 2.99
CA ASP A 89 -18.87 -1.42 4.46
C ASP A 89 -19.91 -2.37 5.07
N LEU A 90 -21.16 -2.36 4.58
CA LEU A 90 -22.19 -3.33 4.99
C LEU A 90 -21.81 -4.76 4.59
N ASP A 91 -21.32 -4.98 3.37
CA ASP A 91 -20.87 -6.31 2.93
C ASP A 91 -19.68 -6.82 3.76
N ASN A 92 -18.71 -5.95 4.08
CA ASN A 92 -17.58 -6.27 4.95
C ASN A 92 -18.04 -6.61 6.38
N TYR A 93 -18.98 -5.84 6.92
CA TYR A 93 -19.55 -6.10 8.24
C TYR A 93 -20.21 -7.48 8.30
N TYR A 94 -21.08 -7.81 7.34
CA TYR A 94 -21.77 -9.10 7.29
C TYR A 94 -20.87 -10.27 6.86
N ALA A 95 -19.70 -10.02 6.27
CA ALA A 95 -18.67 -11.03 6.04
C ALA A 95 -17.83 -11.33 7.30
N GLY A 96 -17.75 -10.37 8.24
CA GLY A 96 -16.94 -10.44 9.46
C GLY A 96 -17.78 -10.46 10.75
N GLU A 97 -17.71 -9.37 11.52
CA GLU A 97 -18.31 -9.26 12.87
C GLU A 97 -19.82 -9.48 12.90
N GLY A 98 -20.53 -9.09 11.83
CA GLY A 98 -21.98 -9.23 11.68
C GLY A 98 -22.43 -10.54 11.03
N ARG A 99 -21.54 -11.51 10.81
CA ARG A 99 -21.84 -12.75 10.08
C ARG A 99 -23.00 -13.56 10.69
N GLU A 100 -23.11 -13.54 12.01
CA GLU A 100 -24.12 -14.29 12.77
C GLU A 100 -25.29 -13.40 13.21
N ASP A 101 -25.39 -12.20 12.64
CA ASP A 101 -26.42 -11.24 13.01
C ASP A 101 -27.77 -11.64 12.42
N PRO A 102 -28.87 -11.47 13.17
CA PRO A 102 -30.16 -12.00 12.78
C PRO A 102 -30.81 -11.21 11.62
N ILE A 103 -30.44 -9.95 11.44
CA ILE A 103 -31.03 -9.05 10.43
C ILE A 103 -29.93 -8.55 9.50
N ARG A 104 -30.18 -8.64 8.19
CA ARG A 104 -29.39 -7.99 7.16
C ARG A 104 -30.03 -6.66 6.76
N ILE A 105 -29.27 -5.58 6.90
CA ILE A 105 -29.57 -4.27 6.30
C ILE A 105 -28.77 -4.16 5.01
N ALA A 106 -29.45 -4.06 3.86
CA ALA A 106 -28.83 -3.95 2.55
C ALA A 106 -29.29 -2.68 1.83
N ILE A 107 -28.44 -2.11 0.95
CA ILE A 107 -28.81 -0.97 0.11
C ILE A 107 -28.67 -1.41 -1.36
N PRO A 108 -29.77 -1.62 -2.09
CA PRO A 108 -29.73 -2.11 -3.47
C PRO A 108 -28.93 -1.20 -4.42
N LYS A 109 -28.38 -1.79 -5.48
CA LYS A 109 -27.73 -1.03 -6.56
C LYS A 109 -28.79 -0.18 -7.28
N GLY A 110 -28.42 1.07 -7.63
CA GLY A 110 -29.30 2.00 -8.34
C GLY A 110 -30.28 2.80 -7.45
N GLY A 111 -30.34 2.55 -6.15
CA GLY A 111 -31.17 3.30 -5.20
C GLY A 111 -30.49 3.54 -3.85
N TYR A 112 -31.20 4.22 -2.95
CA TYR A 112 -30.72 4.55 -1.60
C TYR A 112 -31.61 4.02 -0.48
N VAL A 113 -32.78 3.48 -0.82
CA VAL A 113 -33.72 2.92 0.16
C VAL A 113 -33.15 1.61 0.69
N PRO A 114 -32.97 1.45 2.02
CA PRO A 114 -32.49 0.20 2.59
C PRO A 114 -33.58 -0.88 2.60
N GLU A 115 -33.15 -2.13 2.44
CA GLU A 115 -33.95 -3.34 2.56
C GLU A 115 -33.53 -4.11 3.82
N PHE A 116 -34.50 -4.74 4.48
CA PHE A 116 -34.31 -5.48 5.73
C PHE A 116 -34.76 -6.93 5.56
N ALA A 117 -33.90 -7.89 5.91
CA ALA A 117 -34.19 -9.32 5.78
C ALA A 117 -33.67 -10.13 6.99
N TRP A 118 -34.40 -11.19 7.39
CA TRP A 118 -33.90 -12.16 8.36
C TRP A 118 -32.82 -13.05 7.74
N LEU A 119 -31.67 -13.19 8.41
CA LEU A 119 -30.66 -14.20 8.09
C LEU A 119 -31.01 -15.47 8.88
N ALA A 120 -31.48 -16.52 8.18
CA ALA A 120 -31.77 -17.80 8.82
C ALA A 120 -30.49 -18.35 9.48
N ARG A 121 -30.53 -18.61 10.80
CA ARG A 121 -29.42 -19.20 11.56
C ARG A 121 -28.96 -20.49 10.87
N ARG A 122 -27.67 -20.58 10.52
CA ARG A 122 -27.05 -21.86 10.12
C ARG A 122 -26.85 -22.70 11.37
N ASP A 123 -27.81 -23.56 11.68
CA ASP A 123 -27.59 -24.69 12.58
C ASP A 123 -26.57 -25.64 11.94
N ALA A 124 -25.33 -25.60 12.42
CA ALA A 124 -24.32 -26.59 12.09
C ALA A 124 -24.61 -27.90 12.83
N GLU A 125 -25.16 -28.86 12.09
CA GLU A 125 -24.72 -30.26 12.06
C GLU A 125 -24.88 -31.11 13.33
N ARG A 126 -26.01 -31.85 13.41
CA ARG A 126 -26.00 -33.30 13.74
C ARG A 126 -27.30 -34.00 13.35
N ALA A 127 -27.08 -35.14 12.69
CA ALA A 127 -27.96 -36.24 12.31
C ALA A 127 -28.52 -36.18 10.88
N THR A 128 -28.19 -37.06 9.92
CA THR A 128 -27.12 -38.07 9.70
C THR A 128 -27.37 -38.59 8.25
N PRO A 129 -26.37 -39.11 7.51
CA PRO A 129 -26.61 -39.88 6.30
C PRO A 129 -26.98 -41.34 6.65
N GLU A 130 -28.13 -41.83 6.21
CA GLU A 130 -28.39 -43.18 5.65
C GLU A 130 -29.88 -43.51 5.63
N ASP A 131 -30.49 -43.47 4.43
CA ASP A 131 -31.45 -44.48 4.01
C ASP A 131 -30.64 -45.65 3.42
N ALA A 132 -30.24 -46.60 4.26
CA ALA A 132 -29.84 -47.92 3.83
C ALA A 132 -30.54 -48.96 4.72
N THR A 133 -31.55 -49.59 4.14
CA THR A 133 -32.29 -50.72 4.68
C THR A 133 -31.34 -51.81 5.21
N PRO A 134 -31.48 -52.30 6.46
CA PRO A 134 -30.74 -53.46 6.92
C PRO A 134 -31.59 -54.73 6.88
N ALA A 135 -31.07 -55.76 6.21
CA ALA A 135 -31.45 -57.14 6.45
C ALA A 135 -30.57 -57.71 7.58
N SER A 136 -31.19 -57.84 8.75
CA SER A 136 -31.16 -59.01 9.64
C SER A 136 -29.82 -59.67 10.03
N VAL A 137 -29.55 -59.71 11.34
CA VAL A 137 -29.57 -60.90 12.24
C VAL A 137 -28.48 -60.82 13.33
N ASP A 138 -28.98 -61.01 14.55
CA ASP A 138 -28.37 -61.49 15.81
C ASP A 138 -27.23 -60.76 16.51
N GLY A 139 -27.40 -60.68 17.84
CA GLY A 139 -26.28 -60.93 18.74
C GLY A 139 -26.15 -60.06 19.99
N GLY A 140 -27.17 -60.00 20.84
CA GLY A 140 -27.01 -60.18 22.29
C GLY A 140 -26.10 -59.27 23.14
N LYS A 141 -26.78 -58.58 24.07
CA LYS A 141 -26.51 -58.42 25.52
C LYS A 141 -26.05 -57.05 26.04
N ALA A 142 -26.70 -56.73 27.16
CA ALA A 142 -26.80 -55.50 27.90
C ALA A 142 -25.89 -55.48 29.14
N GLU A 143 -25.68 -54.28 29.67
CA GLU A 143 -25.61 -53.86 31.09
C GLU A 143 -25.00 -52.44 31.07
N GLY A 144 -25.42 -51.39 31.77
CA GLY A 144 -26.37 -51.15 32.85
C GLY A 144 -25.87 -49.87 33.56
N ARG A 145 -26.64 -48.78 33.57
CA ARG A 145 -26.38 -47.60 34.42
C ARG A 145 -27.59 -47.40 35.33
N PRO A 146 -27.41 -47.08 36.62
CA PRO A 146 -28.47 -46.46 37.39
C PRO A 146 -28.22 -44.95 37.55
N ALA A 147 -29.33 -44.23 37.45
CA ALA A 147 -29.51 -42.84 37.84
C ALA A 147 -29.80 -42.76 39.35
N VAL A 148 -29.51 -41.61 39.97
CA VAL A 148 -30.15 -41.23 41.24
C VAL A 148 -30.61 -39.77 41.19
N ALA A 149 -31.82 -39.59 41.72
CA ALA A 149 -32.72 -38.45 41.63
C ALA A 149 -32.44 -37.33 42.64
N ARG A 150 -33.15 -36.21 42.44
CA ARG A 150 -33.28 -35.04 43.33
C ARG A 150 -34.47 -35.18 44.29
N ALA A 151 -34.45 -34.27 45.29
CA ALA A 151 -35.53 -33.79 46.19
C ALA A 151 -35.42 -34.39 47.62
N THR A 152 -35.56 -33.68 48.75
CA THR A 152 -36.12 -32.37 49.14
C THR A 152 -35.69 -32.02 50.59
N SER A 153 -35.88 -30.75 51.00
CA SER A 153 -36.26 -30.30 52.38
C SER A 153 -35.15 -30.36 53.46
N GLU A 154 -34.93 -29.41 54.39
CA GLU A 154 -35.46 -28.09 54.78
C GLU A 154 -34.42 -27.48 55.76
N TRP A 155 -34.64 -26.24 56.21
CA TRP A 155 -34.19 -25.72 57.53
C TRP A 155 -32.89 -24.89 57.65
N SER A 156 -33.05 -23.59 57.40
CA SER A 156 -32.77 -22.43 58.28
C SER A 156 -31.37 -22.14 58.90
N ILE A 157 -30.88 -20.93 58.56
CA ILE A 157 -30.26 -19.88 59.41
C ILE A 157 -28.92 -20.20 60.13
N ARG A 158 -27.81 -19.65 59.60
CA ARG A 158 -27.04 -18.49 60.14
C ARG A 158 -25.73 -18.28 59.34
N ARG A 159 -25.59 -17.12 58.68
CA ARG A 159 -24.32 -16.51 58.18
C ARG A 159 -23.44 -16.08 59.39
N PRO A 160 -22.18 -15.60 59.28
CA PRO A 160 -21.27 -15.40 58.14
C PRO A 160 -19.79 -15.79 58.45
N ALA A 161 -19.12 -16.60 57.62
CA ALA A 161 -17.65 -16.70 57.69
C ALA A 161 -16.98 -17.09 56.35
N PHE A 162 -17.71 -17.74 55.45
CA PHE A 162 -17.14 -18.20 54.17
C PHE A 162 -17.11 -17.16 53.04
N ALA A 163 -17.85 -16.04 53.14
CA ALA A 163 -17.86 -15.02 52.10
C ALA A 163 -16.59 -14.17 52.06
N ALA A 164 -15.88 -14.01 53.19
CA ALA A 164 -14.62 -13.28 53.24
C ALA A 164 -13.47 -14.09 52.61
N ALA A 165 -13.44 -15.41 52.82
CA ALA A 165 -12.40 -16.27 52.26
C ALA A 165 -12.50 -16.36 50.72
N ALA A 166 -13.70 -16.52 50.17
CA ALA A 166 -13.90 -16.56 48.72
C ALA A 166 -13.57 -15.23 48.03
N GLY A 167 -13.89 -14.10 48.66
CA GLY A 167 -13.53 -12.77 48.16
C GLY A 167 -12.02 -12.55 48.13
N ILE A 168 -11.30 -13.00 49.15
CA ILE A 168 -9.83 -12.91 49.22
C ILE A 168 -9.17 -13.83 48.19
N THR A 169 -9.68 -15.04 47.97
CA THR A 169 -9.14 -15.94 46.93
C THR A 169 -9.35 -15.38 45.53
N VAL A 170 -10.51 -14.80 45.23
CA VAL A 170 -10.76 -14.15 43.93
C VAL A 170 -9.87 -12.91 43.75
N MET A 171 -9.65 -12.11 44.79
CA MET A 171 -8.73 -10.97 44.74
C MET A 171 -7.28 -11.39 44.56
N ILE A 172 -6.83 -12.48 45.21
CA ILE A 172 -5.47 -13.00 45.04
C ILE A 172 -5.30 -13.60 43.64
N CYS A 173 -6.29 -14.32 43.11
CA CYS A 173 -6.25 -14.80 41.73
C CYS A 173 -6.25 -13.64 40.73
N PHE A 174 -7.03 -12.59 40.97
CA PHE A 174 -7.07 -11.40 40.12
C PHE A 174 -5.77 -10.59 40.21
N ALA A 175 -5.18 -10.47 41.40
CA ALA A 175 -3.89 -9.84 41.61
C ALA A 175 -2.73 -10.67 41.02
N LEU A 176 -2.82 -12.01 41.05
CA LEU A 176 -1.85 -12.89 40.39
C LEU A 176 -1.98 -12.82 38.87
N VAL A 177 -3.20 -12.73 38.31
CA VAL A 177 -3.42 -12.52 36.87
C VAL A 177 -2.95 -11.13 36.44
N LEU A 178 -3.20 -10.09 37.23
CA LEU A 178 -2.67 -8.75 36.98
C LEU A 178 -1.14 -8.71 37.13
N PHE A 179 -0.57 -9.38 38.12
CA PHE A 179 0.89 -9.46 38.30
C PHE A 179 1.55 -10.26 37.17
N TRP A 180 0.90 -11.33 36.68
CA TRP A 180 1.34 -12.05 35.49
C TRP A 180 1.19 -11.19 34.24
N SER A 181 0.11 -10.42 34.09
CA SER A 181 -0.12 -9.53 32.94
C SER A 181 0.76 -8.27 32.94
N ILE A 182 1.16 -7.78 34.11
CA ILE A 182 2.04 -6.61 34.28
C ILE A 182 3.52 -7.06 34.27
N GLY A 183 3.81 -8.27 34.73
CA GLY A 183 5.15 -8.87 34.71
C GLY A 183 5.53 -9.52 33.38
N SER A 184 4.58 -10.09 32.62
CA SER A 184 4.83 -10.70 31.30
C SER A 184 4.97 -9.69 30.17
N ASN A 185 4.44 -8.47 30.34
CA ASN A 185 4.66 -7.35 29.42
C ASN A 185 6.04 -6.68 29.58
N GLY A 186 6.82 -7.06 30.60
CA GLY A 186 8.15 -6.49 30.87
C GLY A 186 9.34 -7.45 30.66
N GLN A 187 9.11 -8.75 30.44
CA GLN A 187 10.21 -9.75 30.39
C GLN A 187 10.27 -10.62 29.13
N ASN A 188 9.32 -10.50 28.19
CA ASN A 188 9.46 -11.04 26.83
C ASN A 188 9.90 -9.98 25.80
N ALA A 189 10.35 -8.81 26.25
CA ALA A 189 11.20 -7.93 25.44
C ALA A 189 12.62 -8.52 25.44
N GLY A 190 12.84 -9.59 24.67
CA GLY A 190 14.08 -10.36 24.80
C GLY A 190 14.40 -11.44 23.77
N GLU A 191 13.54 -11.72 22.81
CA GLU A 191 14.04 -12.11 21.49
C GLU A 191 13.98 -10.84 20.66
N ALA A 192 15.13 -10.16 20.52
CA ALA A 192 15.26 -9.07 19.58
C ALA A 192 14.74 -9.61 18.25
N MET A 193 13.61 -9.06 17.78
CA MET A 193 13.20 -9.30 16.41
C MET A 193 14.43 -9.12 15.53
N PRO A 194 14.66 -10.02 14.58
CA PRO A 194 15.78 -9.87 13.66
C PRO A 194 15.81 -8.43 13.13
N SER A 195 16.94 -7.74 13.28
CA SER A 195 17.05 -6.33 12.89
C SER A 195 16.85 -6.21 11.38
N ARG A 196 15.64 -5.86 10.95
CA ARG A 196 15.27 -5.66 9.54
C ARG A 196 15.89 -4.33 9.06
N GLY A 197 16.37 -4.29 7.83
CA GLY A 197 16.81 -3.06 7.18
C GLY A 197 18.29 -2.71 7.28
N VAL A 198 18.66 -1.73 6.46
CA VAL A 198 20.02 -1.20 6.28
C VAL A 198 20.35 -0.15 7.32
N THR A 199 21.51 -0.25 7.96
CA THR A 199 21.96 0.77 8.91
C THR A 199 22.64 1.93 8.18
N ILE A 200 22.14 3.14 8.40
CA ILE A 200 22.77 4.40 7.95
C ILE A 200 23.21 5.20 9.18
N LEU A 201 24.50 5.50 9.24
CA LEU A 201 25.08 6.39 10.24
C LEU A 201 25.25 7.77 9.61
N ILE A 202 24.79 8.82 10.28
CA ILE A 202 24.98 10.19 9.82
C ILE A 202 26.00 10.82 10.74
N GLU A 203 27.16 11.16 10.21
CA GLU A 203 28.14 11.99 10.92
C GLU A 203 27.73 13.45 10.81
N ALA A 204 27.99 14.20 11.87
CA ALA A 204 27.78 15.64 11.84
C ALA A 204 28.57 16.25 10.68
N PHE A 205 27.89 17.02 9.82
CA PHE A 205 28.52 17.69 8.71
C PHE A 205 29.55 18.69 9.24
N ASP A 206 30.71 18.71 8.59
CA ASP A 206 31.82 19.59 8.95
C ASP A 206 31.62 21.00 8.42
N ALA A 207 31.74 22.02 9.27
CA ALA A 207 31.91 23.39 8.82
C ALA A 207 33.39 23.63 8.46
N ARG A 208 33.70 23.94 7.19
CA ARG A 208 35.10 24.15 6.75
C ARG A 208 35.66 25.50 7.16
N ASP A 209 34.80 26.46 7.43
CA ASP A 209 35.14 27.74 8.01
C ASP A 209 34.60 27.83 9.45
N ALA A 210 35.23 28.66 10.27
CA ALA A 210 34.85 28.87 11.66
C ALA A 210 33.73 29.93 11.81
N ASP A 211 32.94 30.17 10.75
CA ASP A 211 31.81 31.10 10.79
C ASP A 211 30.66 30.45 11.56
N ASP A 212 30.15 31.13 12.59
CA ASP A 212 29.07 30.62 13.45
C ASP A 212 27.83 30.23 12.63
N GLN A 213 27.56 30.96 11.53
CA GLN A 213 26.46 30.63 10.63
C GLN A 213 26.71 29.30 9.91
N THR A 214 27.90 29.07 9.35
CA THR A 214 28.23 27.80 8.69
C THR A 214 28.16 26.61 9.64
N VAL A 215 28.60 26.77 10.89
CA VAL A 215 28.49 25.73 11.93
C VAL A 215 27.03 25.37 12.21
N LEU A 216 26.15 26.37 12.37
CA LEU A 216 24.72 26.15 12.56
C LEU A 216 24.08 25.46 11.34
N ILE A 217 24.51 25.83 10.12
CA ILE A 217 24.01 25.22 8.88
C ILE A 217 24.38 23.73 8.82
N ALA A 218 25.64 23.40 9.12
CA ALA A 218 26.14 22.04 9.08
C ALA A 218 25.45 21.14 10.11
N GLN A 219 25.26 21.63 11.34
CA GLN A 219 24.49 20.93 12.36
C GLN A 219 23.02 20.74 11.93
N GLY A 220 22.36 21.80 11.46
CA GLY A 220 20.98 21.73 10.98
C GLY A 220 20.81 20.71 9.85
N LEU A 221 21.68 20.73 8.84
CA LEU A 221 21.65 19.76 7.73
C LEU A 221 21.78 18.32 8.20
N SER A 222 22.66 18.05 9.17
CA SER A 222 22.84 16.69 9.71
C SER A 222 21.55 16.16 10.34
N HIS A 223 20.86 17.01 11.09
CA HIS A 223 19.58 16.67 11.72
C HIS A 223 18.45 16.54 10.70
N GLU A 224 18.38 17.42 9.71
CA GLU A 224 17.33 17.37 8.67
C GLU A 224 17.51 16.16 7.75
N VAL A 225 18.74 15.81 7.36
CA VAL A 225 19.02 14.57 6.62
C VAL A 225 18.59 13.35 7.44
N ALA A 226 18.86 13.34 8.75
CA ALA A 226 18.41 12.26 9.63
C ALA A 226 16.89 12.16 9.68
N ALA A 227 16.20 13.28 9.86
CA ALA A 227 14.75 13.34 9.92
C ALA A 227 14.10 12.90 8.59
N ALA A 228 14.68 13.30 7.45
CA ALA A 228 14.24 12.90 6.13
C ALA A 228 14.45 11.39 5.88
N LEU A 229 15.59 10.84 6.30
CA LEU A 229 15.89 9.40 6.14
C LEU A 229 15.02 8.49 7.02
N LEU A 230 14.53 8.96 8.16
CA LEU A 230 13.60 8.20 9.01
C LEU A 230 12.27 7.88 8.31
N ARG A 231 11.93 8.59 7.22
CA ARG A 231 10.73 8.32 6.41
C ARG A 231 10.91 7.15 5.44
N PHE A 232 12.12 6.58 5.36
CA PHE A 232 12.41 5.38 4.58
C PHE A 232 12.46 4.16 5.52
N PRO A 233 11.43 3.31 5.53
CA PRO A 233 11.29 2.35 6.63
C PRO A 233 12.23 1.14 6.54
N ASP A 234 13.00 1.01 5.46
CA ASP A 234 14.08 0.02 5.35
C ASP A 234 15.38 0.51 6.00
N LEU A 235 15.42 1.76 6.48
CA LEU A 235 16.62 2.36 7.04
C LEU A 235 16.57 2.43 8.55
N ARG A 236 17.68 2.01 9.17
CA ARG A 236 17.98 2.27 10.58
C ARG A 236 18.95 3.42 10.66
N VAL A 237 18.42 4.60 10.95
CA VAL A 237 19.18 5.86 10.94
C VAL A 237 19.72 6.15 12.33
N HIS A 238 21.03 6.37 12.45
CA HIS A 238 21.67 6.82 13.68
C HIS A 238 22.47 8.10 13.43
N LEU A 239 22.19 9.14 14.20
CA LEU A 239 22.95 10.38 14.18
C LEU A 239 24.14 10.29 15.16
N MET A 240 25.35 10.52 14.66
CA MET A 240 26.58 10.53 15.43
C MET A 240 26.97 11.98 15.78
N PRO A 241 27.01 12.35 17.07
CA PRO A 241 27.43 13.68 17.48
C PRO A 241 28.90 13.95 17.12
N ALA A 242 29.21 15.17 16.66
CA ALA A 242 30.56 15.60 16.28
C ALA A 242 31.64 15.26 17.33
N GLN A 243 31.30 15.38 18.62
CA GLN A 243 32.21 15.14 19.75
C GLN A 243 32.55 13.66 19.94
N LYS A 244 31.66 12.75 19.56
CA LYS A 244 31.88 11.29 19.64
C LYS A 244 32.55 10.71 18.39
N ALA A 245 32.51 11.40 17.25
CA ALA A 245 33.23 10.98 16.04
C ALA A 245 34.75 10.99 16.28
N GLN A 246 35.26 11.99 17.01
CA GLN A 246 36.67 12.08 17.42
C GLN A 246 37.08 11.07 18.50
N GLU A 247 36.15 10.66 19.38
CA GLU A 247 36.39 9.63 20.40
C GLU A 247 36.24 8.20 19.85
N ALA A 248 35.48 8.01 18.77
CA ALA A 248 35.27 6.71 18.13
C ALA A 248 36.52 6.17 17.41
N GLU A 249 37.48 7.02 17.06
CA GLU A 249 38.83 6.60 16.65
C GLU A 249 39.65 6.02 17.81
N ALA A 250 39.27 6.31 19.06
CA ALA A 250 39.90 5.82 20.29
C ALA A 250 39.07 4.72 20.95
N GLY A 251 38.86 3.62 20.23
CA GLY A 251 38.48 2.28 20.71
C GLY A 251 37.55 2.19 21.93
N SER A 252 36.25 1.94 21.70
CA SER A 252 35.37 1.35 22.73
C SER A 252 34.53 0.18 22.18
N GLU A 253 34.34 -0.83 23.01
CA GLU A 253 33.84 -2.17 22.70
C GLU A 253 32.34 -2.27 22.34
N SER A 254 31.64 -1.15 22.08
CA SER A 254 30.21 -1.17 21.67
C SER A 254 29.97 -1.31 20.15
N HIS A 255 31.04 -1.32 19.34
CA HIS A 255 30.96 -1.24 17.87
C HIS A 255 30.79 -2.57 17.12
N GLN A 256 30.77 -3.72 17.81
CA GLN A 256 30.66 -5.03 17.15
C GLN A 256 29.29 -5.32 16.50
N SER A 257 28.23 -4.56 16.83
CA SER A 257 26.88 -4.77 16.29
C SER A 257 26.53 -3.96 15.03
N LEU A 258 27.46 -3.15 14.50
CA LEU A 258 27.25 -2.28 13.32
C LEU A 258 28.02 -2.74 12.08
N GLN A 259 28.46 -4.01 12.03
CA GLN A 259 29.04 -4.60 10.82
C GLN A 259 27.97 -4.57 9.70
N GLY A 260 28.29 -3.94 8.56
CA GLY A 260 27.35 -3.70 7.45
C GLY A 260 26.72 -2.29 7.39
N ALA A 261 27.14 -1.35 8.24
CA ALA A 261 26.62 0.01 8.23
C ALA A 261 27.24 0.88 7.11
N PHE A 262 26.43 1.77 6.53
CA PHE A 262 26.87 2.86 5.64
C PHE A 262 26.97 4.16 6.44
N THR A 263 27.84 5.06 6.00
CA THR A 263 28.02 6.37 6.63
C THR A 263 27.68 7.47 5.62
N VAL A 264 26.85 8.43 6.05
CA VAL A 264 26.66 9.71 5.38
C VAL A 264 27.54 10.74 6.08
N THR A 265 28.46 11.33 5.33
CA THR A 265 29.29 12.45 5.77
C THR A 265 29.02 13.66 4.89
N GLY A 266 29.42 14.83 5.36
CA GLY A 266 29.35 16.03 4.52
C GLY A 266 30.12 17.19 5.08
N ALA A 267 30.26 18.21 4.25
CA ALA A 267 30.94 19.44 4.60
C ALA A 267 30.20 20.64 4.04
N VAL A 268 30.13 21.72 4.83
CA VAL A 268 29.50 22.98 4.49
C VAL A 268 30.56 24.08 4.50
N TRP A 269 30.50 24.97 3.51
CA TRP A 269 31.32 26.18 3.48
C TRP A 269 30.62 27.29 2.73
N ARG A 270 31.06 28.53 2.95
CA ARG A 270 30.51 29.70 2.27
C ARG A 270 31.57 30.38 1.42
N GLU A 271 31.20 30.76 0.21
CA GLU A 271 32.10 31.46 -0.70
C GLU A 271 31.30 32.45 -1.55
N ALA A 272 31.79 33.69 -1.68
CA ALA A 272 31.15 34.75 -2.48
C ALA A 272 29.66 35.04 -2.16
N GLY A 273 29.19 34.68 -0.96
CA GLY A 273 27.80 34.86 -0.53
C GLY A 273 26.92 33.62 -0.73
N ASP A 274 27.40 32.60 -1.43
CA ASP A 274 26.68 31.34 -1.68
C ASP A 274 27.03 30.29 -0.61
N VAL A 275 26.10 29.36 -0.38
CA VAL A 275 26.29 28.20 0.52
C VAL A 275 26.60 26.99 -0.34
N PHE A 276 27.70 26.32 -0.02
CA PHE A 276 28.10 25.08 -0.66
C PHE A 276 28.02 23.93 0.34
N VAL A 277 27.47 22.82 -0.13
CA VAL A 277 27.38 21.58 0.64
C VAL A 277 27.94 20.44 -0.21
N ARG A 278 28.88 19.67 0.35
CA ARG A 278 29.26 18.37 -0.19
C ARG A 278 28.67 17.30 0.72
N ALA A 279 28.06 16.28 0.14
CA ALA A 279 27.62 15.09 0.85
C ALA A 279 28.22 13.84 0.21
N GLU A 280 28.37 12.80 1.00
CA GLU A 280 28.97 11.55 0.59
C GLU A 280 28.33 10.37 1.34
N LEU A 281 28.12 9.26 0.64
CA LEU A 281 27.69 7.98 1.20
C LEU A 281 28.82 6.97 0.99
N SER A 282 29.31 6.37 2.07
CA SER A 282 30.39 5.38 2.04
C SER A 282 30.02 4.09 2.77
N ARG A 283 30.64 2.97 2.38
CA ARG A 283 30.55 1.69 3.10
C ARG A 283 31.57 1.70 4.24
N ARG A 284 31.14 1.45 5.47
CA ARG A 284 32.04 1.55 6.63
C ARG A 284 33.12 0.45 6.67
N ALA A 285 32.82 -0.73 6.13
CA ALA A 285 33.70 -1.90 6.19
C ALA A 285 35.06 -1.68 5.53
N ASP A 286 35.10 -0.96 4.40
CA ASP A 286 36.29 -0.73 3.59
C ASP A 286 36.48 0.74 3.18
N GLN A 287 35.62 1.64 3.67
CA GLN A 287 35.61 3.08 3.35
C GLN A 287 35.39 3.35 1.85
N GLN A 288 34.75 2.42 1.12
CA GLN A 288 34.42 2.66 -0.28
C GLN A 288 33.36 3.75 -0.41
N ILE A 289 33.68 4.80 -1.17
CA ILE A 289 32.72 5.86 -1.54
C ILE A 289 31.76 5.31 -2.59
N LEU A 290 30.46 5.30 -2.27
CA LEU A 290 29.42 4.78 -3.15
C LEU A 290 28.72 5.91 -3.92
N TRP A 291 28.61 7.08 -3.32
CA TRP A 291 28.03 8.28 -3.92
C TRP A 291 28.64 9.54 -3.27
N SER A 292 28.83 10.59 -4.07
CA SER A 292 29.12 11.93 -3.55
C SER A 292 28.55 12.97 -4.50
N ASP A 293 28.06 14.07 -3.96
CA ASP A 293 27.55 15.19 -4.74
C ASP A 293 27.87 16.53 -4.07
N ARG A 294 27.79 17.60 -4.86
CA ARG A 294 28.01 18.98 -4.43
C ARG A 294 26.81 19.84 -4.81
N TYR A 295 26.26 20.50 -3.81
CA TYR A 295 25.20 21.48 -3.92
C TYR A 295 25.79 22.89 -3.82
N ALA A 296 25.29 23.79 -4.65
CA ALA A 296 25.66 25.20 -4.67
C ALA A 296 24.37 26.01 -4.76
N GLU A 297 23.96 26.62 -3.64
CA GLU A 297 22.70 27.36 -3.56
C GLU A 297 22.97 28.83 -3.26
N GLY A 298 22.45 29.68 -4.13
CA GLY A 298 22.48 31.12 -3.94
C GLY A 298 21.46 31.54 -2.87
N VAL A 299 21.87 32.42 -1.96
CA VAL A 299 21.03 32.88 -0.84
C VAL A 299 20.08 34.02 -1.26
N GLN A 300 20.10 34.42 -2.53
CA GLN A 300 19.27 35.52 -3.03
C GLN A 300 17.80 35.13 -3.10
N GLY A 301 16.98 35.74 -2.23
CA GLY A 301 15.52 35.56 -2.24
C GLY A 301 15.04 34.26 -1.60
N ARG A 302 15.94 33.47 -1.01
CA ARG A 302 15.63 32.20 -0.32
C ARG A 302 16.01 32.27 1.14
N THR A 303 15.24 31.61 2.00
CA THR A 303 15.62 31.46 3.40
C THR A 303 16.64 30.34 3.58
N LEU A 304 17.42 30.40 4.66
CA LEU A 304 18.38 29.33 4.95
C LEU A 304 17.69 27.98 5.16
N THR A 305 16.51 27.99 5.79
CA THR A 305 15.68 26.80 5.99
C THR A 305 15.24 26.18 4.67
N GLU A 306 14.82 26.97 3.69
CA GLU A 306 14.47 26.46 2.35
C GLU A 306 15.65 25.77 1.66
N ILE A 307 16.87 26.29 1.83
CA ILE A 307 18.08 25.68 1.29
C ILE A 307 18.39 24.37 2.03
N GLN A 308 18.26 24.34 3.36
CA GLN A 308 18.48 23.15 4.16
C GLN A 308 17.46 22.04 3.85
N ASP A 309 16.18 22.40 3.74
CA ASP A 309 15.09 21.47 3.41
C ASP A 309 15.30 20.85 2.03
N GLU A 310 15.67 21.65 1.03
CA GLU A 310 15.94 21.14 -0.31
C GLU A 310 17.17 20.23 -0.35
N ILE A 311 18.29 20.66 0.22
CA ILE A 311 19.53 19.87 0.19
C ILE A 311 19.35 18.56 0.99
N SER A 312 18.73 18.63 2.17
CA SER A 312 18.45 17.44 2.99
C SER A 312 17.50 16.48 2.30
N SER A 313 16.45 16.99 1.64
CA SER A 313 15.52 16.19 0.82
C SER A 313 16.27 15.47 -0.31
N ARG A 314 17.14 16.16 -1.07
CA ARG A 314 17.94 15.55 -2.14
C ARG A 314 18.88 14.47 -1.62
N ILE A 315 19.63 14.73 -0.54
CA ILE A 315 20.54 13.75 0.08
C ILE A 315 19.74 12.52 0.55
N ALA A 316 18.62 12.74 1.24
CA ALA A 316 17.78 11.66 1.74
C ALA A 316 17.16 10.83 0.62
N SER A 317 16.71 11.48 -0.46
CA SER A 317 16.15 10.81 -1.65
C SER A 317 17.17 9.87 -2.28
N VAL A 318 18.42 10.34 -2.48
CA VAL A 318 19.49 9.55 -3.08
C VAL A 318 19.93 8.38 -2.18
N THR A 319 19.97 8.62 -0.88
CA THR A 319 20.46 7.64 0.10
C THR A 319 19.39 6.59 0.43
N GLY A 320 18.12 6.99 0.53
CA GLY A 320 17.02 6.14 0.97
C GLY A 320 16.16 5.52 -0.12
N GLN A 321 16.29 5.96 -1.38
CA GLN A 321 15.57 5.35 -2.50
C GLN A 321 15.72 3.82 -2.53
N GLN A 322 14.65 3.14 -2.97
CA GLN A 322 14.54 1.68 -3.04
C GLN A 322 15.63 1.02 -3.90
N TYR A 323 16.23 1.79 -4.82
CA TYR A 323 17.30 1.38 -5.72
C TYR A 323 18.65 2.05 -5.41
N GLY A 324 18.78 2.60 -4.21
CA GLY A 324 19.93 3.37 -3.78
C GLY A 324 21.19 2.53 -3.68
N HIS A 325 22.33 3.23 -3.62
CA HIS A 325 23.63 2.58 -3.57
C HIS A 325 23.73 1.59 -2.39
N ALA A 326 23.22 1.96 -1.20
CA ALA A 326 23.24 1.09 -0.02
C ALA A 326 22.37 -0.16 -0.18
N MET A 327 21.16 -0.03 -0.72
CA MET A 327 20.24 -1.17 -0.93
C MET A 327 20.79 -2.16 -1.97
N LYS A 328 21.37 -1.64 -3.06
CA LYS A 328 22.02 -2.46 -4.09
C LYS A 328 23.21 -3.24 -3.54
N ASP A 329 23.95 -2.60 -2.63
CA ASP A 329 25.14 -3.16 -2.03
C ASP A 329 24.81 -4.33 -1.09
N VAL A 330 23.91 -4.09 -0.14
CA VAL A 330 23.45 -5.10 0.83
C VAL A 330 22.89 -6.33 0.13
N ARG A 331 22.19 -6.16 -1.00
CA ARG A 331 21.72 -7.30 -1.79
C ARG A 331 22.86 -8.19 -2.28
N THR A 332 23.93 -7.59 -2.81
CA THR A 332 25.06 -8.35 -3.39
C THR A 332 25.68 -9.26 -2.32
N ASP A 333 25.74 -8.78 -1.08
CA ASP A 333 26.23 -9.55 0.06
C ASP A 333 25.22 -10.62 0.54
N LEU A 334 23.91 -10.41 0.34
CA LEU A 334 22.85 -11.36 0.70
C LEU A 334 22.68 -12.51 -0.31
N GLU A 335 23.18 -12.35 -1.54
CA GLU A 335 23.23 -13.42 -2.55
C GLU A 335 24.36 -14.43 -2.27
N ASP A 336 25.35 -14.06 -1.43
CA ASP A 336 26.38 -14.97 -0.92
C ASP A 336 25.85 -15.64 0.36
N ASP A 337 25.86 -16.98 0.39
CA ASP A 337 25.08 -17.93 1.24
C ASP A 337 25.30 -17.84 2.78
N SER A 338 25.77 -16.70 3.29
CA SER A 338 26.18 -16.44 4.68
C SER A 338 25.22 -15.52 5.46
N ALA A 339 24.10 -15.09 4.86
CA ALA A 339 23.15 -14.21 5.53
C ALA A 339 22.52 -14.89 6.76
N ALA A 340 22.58 -14.22 7.91
CA ALA A 340 21.87 -14.66 9.11
C ALA A 340 20.37 -14.84 8.80
N PRO A 341 19.68 -15.84 9.38
CA PRO A 341 18.25 -16.08 9.15
C PRO A 341 17.36 -14.84 9.33
N SER A 342 17.82 -13.90 10.16
CA SER A 342 17.23 -12.59 10.43
C SER A 342 17.11 -11.64 9.24
N LEU A 343 17.95 -11.80 8.22
CA LEU A 343 18.02 -10.89 7.07
C LEU A 343 17.42 -11.49 5.80
N ARG A 344 16.99 -12.76 5.84
CA ARG A 344 16.44 -13.46 4.67
C ARG A 344 15.15 -12.80 4.15
N GLY A 345 14.23 -12.45 5.04
CA GLY A 345 13.00 -11.75 4.64
C GLY A 345 13.29 -10.39 4.00
N PHE A 346 14.28 -9.66 4.53
CA PHE A 346 14.74 -8.40 3.96
C PHE A 346 15.38 -8.60 2.57
N ALA A 347 16.18 -9.65 2.38
CA ALA A 347 16.71 -10.03 1.08
C ALA A 347 15.59 -10.26 0.05
N CYS A 348 14.53 -11.00 0.42
CA CYS A 348 13.39 -11.24 -0.46
C CYS A 348 12.67 -9.94 -0.87
N VAL A 349 12.50 -8.99 0.06
CA VAL A 349 11.95 -7.66 -0.23
C VAL A 349 12.83 -6.90 -1.23
N ALA A 350 14.15 -6.86 -0.98
CA ALA A 350 15.10 -6.20 -1.88
C ALA A 350 15.10 -6.87 -3.28
N SER A 351 15.05 -8.20 -3.36
CA SER A 351 14.95 -8.93 -4.61
C SER A 351 13.69 -8.56 -5.40
N ALA A 352 12.54 -8.45 -4.72
CA ALA A 352 11.28 -8.07 -5.35
C ALA A 352 11.29 -6.62 -5.86
N GLN A 353 11.96 -5.70 -5.17
CA GLN A 353 12.16 -4.33 -5.65
C GLN A 353 12.93 -4.30 -6.98
N ILE A 354 13.94 -5.16 -7.17
CA ILE A 354 14.68 -5.23 -8.44
C ILE A 354 13.79 -5.73 -9.57
N TYR A 355 13.03 -6.81 -9.32
CA TYR A 355 12.04 -7.30 -10.27
C TYR A 355 11.12 -6.15 -10.69
N ARG A 356 10.66 -5.33 -9.74
CA ARG A 356 9.85 -4.13 -10.02
C ARG A 356 10.52 -3.08 -10.90
N ARG A 357 11.85 -3.09 -11.02
CA ARG A 357 12.62 -2.20 -11.91
C ARG A 357 12.77 -2.77 -13.33
N THR A 358 12.84 -4.09 -13.46
CA THR A 358 13.14 -4.77 -14.74
C THR A 358 11.90 -5.40 -15.39
N TYR A 359 10.91 -5.77 -14.57
CA TYR A 359 9.78 -6.66 -14.87
C TYR A 359 10.19 -7.96 -15.57
N SER A 360 11.41 -8.45 -15.29
CA SER A 360 11.94 -9.65 -15.92
C SER A 360 11.12 -10.88 -15.54
N ALA A 361 10.56 -11.55 -16.55
CA ALA A 361 9.83 -12.80 -16.35
C ALA A 361 10.70 -13.92 -15.74
N LEU A 362 12.03 -13.83 -15.89
CA LEU A 362 12.98 -14.78 -15.30
C LEU A 362 13.14 -14.59 -13.79
N GLU A 363 13.04 -13.36 -13.29
CA GLU A 363 13.23 -13.02 -11.87
C GLU A 363 11.95 -13.25 -11.05
N TYR A 364 10.79 -13.21 -11.71
CA TYR A 364 9.48 -13.29 -11.08
C TYR A 364 9.26 -14.53 -10.19
N PRO A 365 9.50 -15.79 -10.63
CA PRO A 365 9.17 -16.96 -9.83
C PRO A 365 9.96 -17.01 -8.51
N ALA A 366 11.26 -16.74 -8.58
CA ALA A 366 12.14 -16.75 -7.40
C ALA A 366 11.76 -15.63 -6.41
N ALA A 367 11.49 -14.42 -6.89
CA ALA A 367 11.07 -13.32 -6.03
C ALA A 367 9.72 -13.60 -5.35
N ARG A 368 8.76 -14.18 -6.08
CA ARG A 368 7.45 -14.57 -5.54
C ARG A 368 7.58 -15.63 -4.45
N GLU A 369 8.32 -16.71 -4.71
CA GLU A 369 8.50 -17.81 -3.76
C GLU A 369 9.22 -17.35 -2.49
N CYS A 370 10.24 -16.50 -2.64
CA CYS A 370 10.95 -15.90 -1.51
C CYS A 370 10.00 -15.08 -0.62
N LEU A 371 9.15 -14.24 -1.22
CA LEU A 371 8.18 -13.43 -0.49
C LEU A 371 7.06 -14.27 0.13
N GLU A 372 6.55 -15.29 -0.55
CA GLU A 372 5.54 -16.20 -0.01
C GLU A 372 6.05 -16.94 1.22
N GLU A 373 7.30 -17.41 1.18
CA GLU A 373 7.96 -17.98 2.35
C GLU A 373 8.16 -16.94 3.45
N THR A 374 8.60 -15.73 3.09
CA THR A 374 8.81 -14.63 4.05
C THR A 374 7.53 -14.28 4.80
N VAL A 375 6.40 -14.10 4.11
CA VAL A 375 5.13 -13.75 4.79
C VAL A 375 4.56 -14.92 5.60
N ARG A 376 5.01 -16.15 5.33
CA ARG A 376 4.66 -17.35 6.11
C ARG A 376 5.47 -17.43 7.40
N THR A 377 6.76 -17.12 7.36
CA THR A 377 7.66 -17.17 8.53
C THR A 377 7.64 -15.88 9.35
N GLU A 378 7.38 -14.74 8.70
CA GLU A 378 7.35 -13.39 9.28
C GLU A 378 6.00 -12.69 8.93
N PRO A 379 4.86 -13.17 9.47
CA PRO A 379 3.53 -12.71 9.09
C PRO A 379 3.21 -11.26 9.51
N ASP A 380 4.07 -10.64 10.30
CA ASP A 380 4.01 -9.25 10.74
C ASP A 380 4.86 -8.30 9.87
N TYR A 381 5.58 -8.82 8.88
CA TYR A 381 6.43 -8.00 8.02
C TYR A 381 5.60 -7.31 6.93
N ALA A 382 5.08 -6.12 7.24
CA ALA A 382 4.20 -5.33 6.37
C ALA A 382 4.76 -5.17 4.94
N ARG A 383 6.05 -4.86 4.81
CA ARG A 383 6.69 -4.65 3.50
C ARG A 383 6.79 -5.91 2.64
N ALA A 384 7.01 -7.08 3.24
CA ALA A 384 6.95 -8.33 2.49
C ALA A 384 5.56 -8.56 1.90
N TRP A 385 4.50 -8.24 2.65
CA TRP A 385 3.13 -8.24 2.13
C TRP A 385 2.92 -7.19 1.02
N ALA A 386 3.50 -5.99 1.16
CA ALA A 386 3.44 -4.94 0.13
C ALA A 386 4.11 -5.39 -1.18
N MET A 387 5.31 -5.96 -1.11
CA MET A 387 6.00 -6.50 -2.27
C MET A 387 5.26 -7.70 -2.88
N LEU A 388 4.67 -8.57 -2.04
CA LEU A 388 3.86 -9.68 -2.54
C LEU A 388 2.59 -9.20 -3.25
N THR A 389 2.02 -8.07 -2.82
CA THR A 389 0.90 -7.41 -3.50
C THR A 389 1.26 -7.00 -4.92
N TYR A 390 2.44 -6.39 -5.09
CA TYR A 390 2.96 -6.05 -6.40
C TYR A 390 3.10 -7.27 -7.31
N LEU A 391 3.78 -8.31 -6.85
CA LEU A 391 4.02 -9.50 -7.66
C LEU A 391 2.70 -10.19 -8.03
N ARG A 392 1.72 -10.27 -7.11
CA ARG A 392 0.40 -10.83 -7.41
C ARG A 392 -0.38 -9.98 -8.42
N ASN A 393 -0.31 -8.66 -8.30
CA ASN A 393 -0.88 -7.75 -9.29
C ASN A 393 -0.23 -7.95 -10.67
N ASP A 394 1.10 -8.09 -10.70
CA ASP A 394 1.86 -8.29 -11.93
C ASP A 394 1.60 -9.67 -12.55
N ALA A 395 1.33 -10.69 -11.73
CA ALA A 395 0.86 -12.00 -12.18
C ALA A 395 -0.41 -11.88 -13.03
N ALA A 396 -1.38 -11.09 -12.55
CA ALA A 396 -2.63 -10.85 -13.25
C ALA A 396 -2.44 -9.98 -14.51
N ARG A 397 -1.50 -9.03 -14.48
CA ARG A 397 -1.19 -8.13 -15.60
C ARG A 397 -0.47 -8.84 -16.74
N PHE A 398 0.59 -9.58 -16.43
CA PHE A 398 1.49 -10.21 -17.40
C PHE A 398 1.16 -11.69 -17.67
N GLY A 399 0.12 -12.22 -17.03
CA GLY A 399 -0.31 -13.60 -17.25
C GLY A 399 0.65 -14.63 -16.66
N HIS A 400 1.36 -14.30 -15.58
CA HIS A 400 2.18 -15.28 -14.88
C HIS A 400 1.34 -16.31 -14.09
N ASP A 401 0.10 -15.95 -13.73
CA ASP A 401 -0.88 -16.88 -13.16
C ASP A 401 -1.86 -17.31 -14.26
N THR A 402 -1.83 -18.59 -14.62
CA THR A 402 -2.72 -19.21 -15.60
C THR A 402 -3.78 -20.10 -14.96
N GLU A 403 -3.73 -20.28 -13.63
CA GLU A 403 -4.64 -21.15 -12.88
C GLU A 403 -5.87 -20.39 -12.39
N ARG A 404 -5.72 -19.11 -12.05
CA ARG A 404 -6.80 -18.26 -11.54
C ARG A 404 -7.42 -17.40 -12.64
N THR A 405 -8.68 -17.02 -12.44
CA THR A 405 -9.26 -15.93 -13.22
C THR A 405 -8.56 -14.61 -12.89
N ARG A 406 -8.61 -13.65 -13.83
CA ARG A 406 -8.05 -12.31 -13.62
C ARG A 406 -8.64 -11.60 -12.40
N GLU A 407 -9.93 -11.78 -12.13
CA GLU A 407 -10.62 -11.21 -10.97
C GLU A 407 -10.06 -11.79 -9.66
N GLU A 408 -9.97 -13.12 -9.55
CA GLU A 408 -9.42 -13.81 -8.38
C GLU A 408 -7.96 -13.44 -8.12
N ALA A 409 -7.15 -13.27 -9.18
CA ALA A 409 -5.76 -12.88 -9.06
C ALA A 409 -5.62 -11.44 -8.49
N PHE A 410 -6.46 -10.49 -8.94
CA PHE A 410 -6.48 -9.15 -8.36
C PHE A 410 -7.03 -9.11 -6.94
N ASP A 411 -8.01 -9.93 -6.58
CA ASP A 411 -8.48 -10.04 -5.21
C ASP A 411 -7.41 -10.62 -4.28
N LEU A 412 -6.60 -11.57 -4.77
CA LEU A 412 -5.45 -12.09 -4.03
C LEU A 412 -4.35 -11.04 -3.84
N ALA A 413 -4.13 -10.16 -4.82
CA ALA A 413 -3.24 -9.01 -4.68
C ALA A 413 -3.81 -8.02 -3.65
N ARG A 414 -5.08 -7.62 -3.80
CA ARG A 414 -5.77 -6.68 -2.90
C ARG A 414 -5.73 -7.16 -1.44
N SER A 415 -5.98 -8.45 -1.19
CA SER A 415 -5.94 -9.00 0.17
C SER A 415 -4.56 -8.92 0.82
N ALA A 416 -3.49 -9.18 0.06
CA ALA A 416 -2.11 -8.98 0.54
C ALA A 416 -1.84 -7.50 0.85
N GLY A 417 -2.31 -6.59 0.01
CA GLY A 417 -2.08 -5.15 0.21
C GLY A 417 -2.84 -4.60 1.41
N LEU A 418 -4.08 -5.05 1.61
CA LEU A 418 -4.84 -4.75 2.82
C LEU A 418 -4.17 -5.33 4.07
N ARG A 419 -3.56 -6.52 3.98
CA ARG A 419 -2.78 -7.08 5.09
C ARG A 419 -1.56 -6.21 5.40
N ALA A 420 -0.83 -5.74 4.39
CA ALA A 420 0.28 -4.82 4.55
C ALA A 420 -0.15 -3.52 5.25
N LEU A 421 -1.22 -2.88 4.77
CA LEU A 421 -1.75 -1.64 5.35
C LEU A 421 -2.36 -1.80 6.74
N ASN A 422 -2.85 -3.00 7.09
CA ASN A 422 -3.32 -3.29 8.45
C ASN A 422 -2.16 -3.45 9.44
N LEU A 423 -0.99 -3.92 8.96
CA LEU A 423 0.22 -4.02 9.77
C LEU A 423 0.90 -2.67 9.92
N ASP A 424 1.00 -1.92 8.82
CA ASP A 424 1.51 -0.55 8.81
C ASP A 424 0.70 0.32 7.83
N PRO A 425 -0.21 1.18 8.34
CA PRO A 425 -1.01 2.08 7.50
C PRO A 425 -0.22 3.17 6.76
N HIS A 426 1.04 3.38 7.14
CA HIS A 426 1.95 4.37 6.57
C HIS A 426 3.11 3.71 5.80
N ASP A 427 3.05 2.41 5.50
CA ASP A 427 4.06 1.80 4.64
C ASP A 427 3.88 2.34 3.20
N THR A 428 4.84 3.14 2.74
CA THR A 428 4.79 3.80 1.42
C THR A 428 4.67 2.78 0.29
N ASP A 429 5.30 1.62 0.42
CA ASP A 429 5.24 0.55 -0.57
C ASP A 429 3.87 -0.10 -0.65
N ALA A 430 3.23 -0.36 0.48
CA ALA A 430 1.87 -0.90 0.57
C ALA A 430 0.86 0.06 -0.06
N LEU A 431 0.99 1.36 0.22
CA LEU A 431 0.17 2.39 -0.39
C LEU A 431 0.36 2.42 -1.91
N GLN A 432 1.60 2.42 -2.39
CA GLN A 432 1.90 2.39 -3.81
C GLN A 432 1.42 1.09 -4.49
N ALA A 433 1.51 -0.07 -3.82
CA ALA A 433 1.04 -1.35 -4.32
C ALA A 433 -0.49 -1.38 -4.46
N MET A 434 -1.20 -0.87 -3.45
CA MET A 434 -2.66 -0.71 -3.52
C MET A 434 -3.08 0.27 -4.61
N SER A 435 -2.33 1.36 -4.82
CA SER A 435 -2.52 2.24 -5.99
C SER A 435 -2.47 1.46 -7.30
N HIS A 436 -1.52 0.54 -7.48
CA HIS A 436 -1.46 -0.30 -8.69
C HIS A 436 -2.68 -1.21 -8.82
N VAL A 437 -3.03 -1.93 -7.76
CA VAL A 437 -4.18 -2.86 -7.77
C VAL A 437 -5.47 -2.13 -8.13
N GLU A 438 -5.73 -0.97 -7.53
CA GLU A 438 -6.95 -0.20 -7.81
C GLU A 438 -6.95 0.38 -9.24
N GLN A 439 -5.79 0.75 -9.82
CA GLN A 439 -5.73 1.10 -11.23
C GLN A 439 -6.17 -0.09 -12.09
N TYR A 440 -5.53 -1.24 -11.95
CA TYR A 440 -5.78 -2.37 -12.86
C TYR A 440 -7.14 -3.05 -12.67
N THR A 441 -7.82 -2.78 -11.55
CA THR A 441 -9.21 -3.21 -11.30
C THR A 441 -10.25 -2.14 -11.66
N GLY A 442 -9.82 -0.95 -12.13
CA GLY A 442 -10.69 0.07 -12.68
C GLY A 442 -11.23 1.11 -11.68
N ASP A 443 -10.72 1.17 -10.45
CA ASP A 443 -11.02 2.22 -9.47
C ASP A 443 -9.88 3.27 -9.46
N LEU A 444 -9.78 4.05 -10.55
CA LEU A 444 -8.69 5.00 -10.75
C LEU A 444 -8.70 6.12 -9.70
N GLU A 445 -9.87 6.55 -9.23
CA GLU A 445 -9.97 7.55 -8.16
C GLU A 445 -9.37 7.03 -6.85
N GLN A 446 -9.67 5.79 -6.46
CA GLN A 446 -9.08 5.18 -5.28
C GLN A 446 -7.58 4.92 -5.46
N SER A 447 -7.15 4.57 -6.68
CA SER A 447 -5.74 4.44 -7.04
C SER A 447 -4.96 5.74 -6.79
N ILE A 448 -5.47 6.87 -7.31
CA ILE A 448 -4.86 8.18 -7.10
C ILE A 448 -4.83 8.54 -5.61
N GLU A 449 -5.86 8.18 -4.84
CA GLU A 449 -5.90 8.44 -3.40
C GLU A 449 -4.81 7.69 -2.63
N TYR A 450 -4.59 6.41 -2.93
CA TYR A 450 -3.48 5.66 -2.35
C TYR A 450 -2.13 6.25 -2.76
N ALA A 451 -1.98 6.68 -4.01
CA ALA A 451 -0.75 7.30 -4.49
C ALA A 451 -0.47 8.66 -3.81
N ARG A 452 -1.51 9.48 -3.58
CA ARG A 452 -1.38 10.73 -2.81
C ARG A 452 -0.91 10.48 -1.40
N ARG A 453 -1.54 9.52 -0.70
CA ARG A 453 -1.14 9.15 0.67
C ARG A 453 0.31 8.67 0.73
N ALA A 454 0.81 7.96 -0.28
CA ALA A 454 2.20 7.54 -0.34
C ALA A 454 3.16 8.76 -0.37
N VAL A 455 2.83 9.77 -1.16
CA VAL A 455 3.59 11.03 -1.21
C VAL A 455 3.47 11.81 0.10
N ASP A 456 2.29 11.83 0.74
CA ASP A 456 2.10 12.51 2.04
C ASP A 456 2.96 11.87 3.15
N VAL A 457 3.10 10.55 3.13
CA VAL A 457 3.95 9.81 4.06
C VAL A 457 5.43 10.12 3.80
N ASN A 458 5.88 9.94 2.55
CA ASN A 458 7.26 10.20 2.18
C ASN A 458 7.37 11.05 0.90
N PRO A 459 7.43 12.39 1.03
CA PRO A 459 7.60 13.28 -0.11
C PRO A 459 9.00 13.22 -0.71
N ASN A 460 9.95 12.57 -0.02
CA ASN A 460 11.33 12.37 -0.49
C ASN A 460 11.51 11.03 -1.21
N ASP A 461 10.45 10.24 -1.42
CA ASP A 461 10.51 9.00 -2.20
C ASP A 461 10.20 9.28 -3.68
N PRO A 462 11.20 9.21 -4.59
CA PRO A 462 10.97 9.42 -6.02
C PRO A 462 10.00 8.38 -6.61
N ALA A 463 9.93 7.16 -6.06
CA ALA A 463 8.99 6.14 -6.51
C ALA A 463 7.54 6.52 -6.19
N ALA A 464 7.28 7.06 -5.00
CA ALA A 464 5.94 7.55 -4.62
C ALA A 464 5.49 8.73 -5.51
N LEU A 465 6.39 9.68 -5.79
CA LEU A 465 6.12 10.80 -6.70
C LEU A 465 5.82 10.30 -8.12
N ALA A 466 6.64 9.39 -8.65
CA ALA A 466 6.43 8.80 -9.97
C ALA A 466 5.13 7.98 -10.02
N ASN A 467 4.79 7.25 -8.96
CA ASN A 467 3.53 6.50 -8.85
C ASN A 467 2.33 7.44 -9.02
N LEU A 468 2.30 8.54 -8.27
CA LEU A 468 1.24 9.54 -8.37
C LEU A 468 1.21 10.21 -9.75
N GLY A 469 2.39 10.56 -10.29
CA GLY A 469 2.53 11.10 -11.64
C GLY A 469 1.95 10.16 -12.71
N ILE A 470 2.22 8.85 -12.61
CA ILE A 470 1.66 7.84 -13.50
C ILE A 470 0.12 7.77 -13.36
N ARG A 471 -0.45 7.85 -12.16
CA ARG A 471 -1.92 7.84 -12.01
C ARG A 471 -2.58 9.05 -12.61
N TYR A 472 -1.99 10.23 -12.46
CA TYR A 472 -2.48 11.42 -13.16
C TYR A 472 -2.32 11.32 -14.68
N HIS A 473 -1.21 10.76 -15.15
CA HIS A 473 -0.98 10.49 -16.57
C HIS A 473 -2.03 9.56 -17.17
N ILE A 474 -2.30 8.42 -16.51
CA ILE A 474 -3.32 7.46 -16.92
C ILE A 474 -4.71 8.12 -16.91
N ALA A 475 -4.99 8.99 -15.94
CA ALA A 475 -6.22 9.79 -15.88
C ALA A 475 -6.29 10.94 -16.91
N GLY A 476 -5.25 11.16 -17.71
CA GLY A 476 -5.17 12.26 -18.70
C GLY A 476 -4.93 13.65 -18.11
N ARG A 477 -4.51 13.74 -16.83
CA ARG A 477 -4.23 14.99 -16.11
C ARG A 477 -2.74 15.34 -16.17
N TYR A 478 -2.28 15.68 -17.37
CA TYR A 478 -0.86 15.93 -17.64
C TYR A 478 -0.28 17.15 -16.93
N ASP A 479 -1.13 18.15 -16.65
CA ASP A 479 -0.82 19.33 -15.84
C ASP A 479 -0.35 18.97 -14.42
N LEU A 480 -0.87 17.87 -13.86
CA LEU A 480 -0.45 17.34 -12.56
C LEU A 480 0.64 16.27 -12.71
N ALA A 481 0.59 15.46 -13.76
CA ALA A 481 1.49 14.33 -13.95
C ALA A 481 2.93 14.74 -14.25
N VAL A 482 3.12 15.69 -15.19
CA VAL A 482 4.44 16.07 -15.69
C VAL A 482 5.31 16.72 -14.59
N PRO A 483 4.82 17.67 -13.78
CA PRO A 483 5.63 18.24 -12.70
C PRO A 483 6.10 17.20 -11.68
N LEU A 484 5.21 16.27 -11.29
CA LEU A 484 5.56 15.19 -10.36
C LEU A 484 6.57 14.23 -10.96
N MET A 485 6.43 13.88 -12.24
CA MET A 485 7.37 13.00 -12.91
C MET A 485 8.75 13.66 -13.05
N GLN A 486 8.79 14.94 -13.40
CA GLN A 486 10.05 15.69 -13.49
C GLN A 486 10.74 15.75 -12.11
N GLN A 487 9.98 16.04 -11.06
CA GLN A 487 10.50 16.02 -9.70
C GLN A 487 11.07 14.64 -9.33
N ALA A 488 10.36 13.55 -9.63
CA ALA A 488 10.84 12.20 -9.39
C ALA A 488 12.14 11.88 -10.18
N ILE A 489 12.23 12.33 -11.43
CA ILE A 489 13.43 12.20 -12.27
C ILE A 489 14.61 12.96 -11.65
N ASP A 490 14.40 14.21 -11.24
CA ASP A 490 15.45 15.09 -10.71
C ASP A 490 15.97 14.60 -9.35
N MET A 491 15.13 13.93 -8.55
CA MET A 491 15.51 13.34 -7.27
C MET A 491 16.18 11.96 -7.39
N SER A 492 16.21 11.37 -8.59
CA SER A 492 16.76 10.03 -8.82
C SER A 492 18.19 10.08 -9.35
N VAL A 493 19.11 9.30 -8.75
CA VAL A 493 20.49 9.14 -9.29
C VAL A 493 20.50 8.42 -10.64
N ALA A 494 19.61 7.45 -10.79
CA ALA A 494 19.47 6.64 -12.00
C ALA A 494 17.98 6.36 -12.25
N PRO A 495 17.23 7.38 -12.73
CA PRO A 495 15.78 7.27 -12.91
C PRO A 495 15.43 6.05 -13.77
N PRO A 496 14.47 5.22 -13.35
CA PRO A 496 14.02 4.11 -14.16
C PRO A 496 13.57 4.58 -15.56
N PRO A 497 13.93 3.89 -16.65
CA PRO A 497 13.55 4.32 -17.99
C PRO A 497 12.05 4.52 -18.15
N PHE A 498 11.22 3.66 -17.53
CA PHE A 498 9.78 3.86 -17.55
C PHE A 498 9.32 5.22 -16.99
N TYR A 499 10.08 6.00 -16.22
CA TYR A 499 9.64 7.36 -15.82
C TYR A 499 9.41 8.28 -17.03
N PHE A 500 10.19 8.10 -18.09
CA PHE A 500 10.15 8.96 -19.27
C PHE A 500 8.94 8.74 -20.18
N HIS A 501 8.16 7.65 -20.00
CA HIS A 501 6.98 7.43 -20.84
C HIS A 501 5.89 8.48 -20.62
N VAL A 502 5.78 9.02 -19.41
CA VAL A 502 4.80 10.08 -19.10
C VAL A 502 5.13 11.34 -19.89
N LEU A 503 6.41 11.72 -19.95
CA LEU A 503 6.89 12.87 -20.73
C LEU A 503 6.70 12.63 -22.23
N ALA A 504 7.06 11.44 -22.73
CA ALA A 504 6.85 11.08 -24.13
C ALA A 504 5.35 11.13 -24.50
N ALA A 505 4.47 10.72 -23.60
CA ALA A 505 3.03 10.77 -23.81
C ALA A 505 2.45 12.18 -23.78
N ASP A 506 2.97 13.05 -22.92
CA ASP A 506 2.60 14.47 -22.93
C ASP A 506 2.99 15.13 -24.27
N HIS A 507 4.23 14.93 -24.71
CA HIS A 507 4.71 15.44 -26.00
C HIS A 507 3.96 14.84 -27.20
N LEU A 508 3.56 13.57 -27.14
CA LEU A 508 2.68 12.96 -28.15
C LEU A 508 1.34 13.70 -28.27
N ILE A 509 0.70 13.99 -27.13
CA ILE A 509 -0.58 14.70 -27.10
C ILE A 509 -0.44 16.13 -27.65
N LYS A 510 0.70 16.79 -27.36
CA LYS A 510 1.03 18.13 -27.85
C LYS A 510 1.60 18.17 -29.26
N GLN A 511 1.96 17.02 -29.83
CA GLN A 511 2.62 16.87 -31.13
C GLN A 511 4.01 17.54 -31.19
N GLU A 512 4.76 17.47 -30.10
CA GLU A 512 6.12 18.00 -29.96
C GLU A 512 7.14 16.88 -30.27
N TRP A 513 7.39 16.63 -31.55
CA TRP A 513 8.03 15.38 -32.00
C TRP A 513 9.51 15.23 -31.61
N GLU A 514 10.29 16.31 -31.64
CA GLU A 514 11.70 16.28 -31.23
C GLU A 514 11.85 15.97 -29.73
N ASP A 515 11.07 16.64 -28.88
CA ASP A 515 11.05 16.41 -27.44
C ASP A 515 10.47 15.02 -27.11
N MET A 516 9.43 14.60 -27.83
CA MET A 516 8.89 13.24 -27.76
C MET A 516 9.97 12.19 -28.07
N LEU A 517 10.79 12.40 -29.12
CA LEU A 517 11.86 11.46 -29.48
C LEU A 517 12.89 11.34 -28.35
N SER A 518 13.31 12.48 -27.77
CA SER A 518 14.25 12.51 -26.64
C SER A 518 13.71 11.73 -25.44
N ALA A 519 12.45 11.99 -25.05
CA ALA A 519 11.81 11.29 -23.95
C ALA A 519 11.61 9.79 -24.26
N ALA A 520 11.18 9.45 -25.48
CA ALA A 520 10.94 8.07 -25.90
C ALA A 520 12.23 7.24 -25.97
N GLN A 521 13.34 7.83 -26.43
CA GLN A 521 14.65 7.17 -26.39
C GLN A 521 15.01 6.76 -24.97
N ARG A 522 14.88 7.69 -24.00
CA ARG A 522 15.12 7.40 -22.58
C ARG A 522 14.12 6.37 -22.05
N ALA A 523 12.86 6.43 -22.44
CA ALA A 523 11.81 5.48 -22.04
C ALA A 523 12.02 4.06 -22.57
N SER A 524 12.75 3.93 -23.67
CA SER A 524 12.99 2.66 -24.37
C SER A 524 14.25 1.91 -23.91
N LEU A 525 14.99 2.46 -22.93
CA LEU A 525 16.28 1.91 -22.48
C LEU A 525 16.15 0.63 -21.63
N ASP A 526 14.95 0.25 -21.21
CA ASP A 526 14.68 -1.01 -20.53
C ASP A 526 13.79 -1.95 -21.37
N GLY A 527 13.38 -3.07 -20.76
CA GLY A 527 12.48 -4.05 -21.37
C GLY A 527 11.02 -3.61 -21.43
N TRP A 528 10.67 -2.37 -21.05
CA TRP A 528 9.29 -1.90 -21.06
C TRP A 528 8.80 -1.59 -22.47
N SER A 529 7.76 -2.30 -22.92
CA SER A 529 7.26 -2.27 -24.29
C SER A 529 6.69 -0.90 -24.70
N PHE A 530 6.05 -0.19 -23.77
CA PHE A 530 5.43 1.10 -24.08
C PHE A 530 6.45 2.16 -24.53
N GLY A 531 7.68 2.12 -24.02
CA GLY A 531 8.76 3.00 -24.48
C GLY A 531 9.11 2.79 -25.97
N GLN A 532 9.10 1.54 -26.44
CA GLN A 532 9.30 1.19 -27.85
C GLN A 532 8.14 1.67 -28.73
N ALA A 533 6.90 1.61 -28.24
CA ALA A 533 5.75 2.16 -28.94
C ALA A 533 5.90 3.68 -29.16
N MET A 534 6.29 4.43 -28.12
CA MET A 534 6.52 5.86 -28.24
C MET A 534 7.70 6.17 -29.18
N LEU A 535 8.77 5.38 -29.12
CA LEU A 535 9.93 5.54 -29.98
C LEU A 535 9.58 5.31 -31.47
N ALA A 536 8.74 4.31 -31.75
CA ALA A 536 8.25 4.04 -33.09
C ALA A 536 7.42 5.20 -33.65
N ILE A 537 6.50 5.75 -32.84
CA ILE A 537 5.67 6.89 -33.23
C ILE A 537 6.56 8.12 -33.50
N ALA A 538 7.44 8.50 -32.58
CA ALA A 538 8.29 9.68 -32.72
C ALA A 538 9.18 9.62 -33.96
N ASN A 539 9.83 8.46 -34.20
CA ASN A 539 10.65 8.28 -35.40
C ASN A 539 9.81 8.34 -36.69
N ASN A 540 8.58 7.82 -36.68
CA ASN A 540 7.72 7.90 -37.84
C ASN A 540 7.34 9.36 -38.17
N GLU A 541 6.91 10.13 -37.17
CA GLU A 541 6.52 11.55 -37.36
C GLU A 541 7.71 12.41 -37.82
N LEU A 542 8.92 12.06 -37.41
CA LEU A 542 10.17 12.69 -37.86
C LEU A 542 10.73 12.12 -39.16
N SER A 543 9.97 11.28 -39.89
CA SER A 543 10.38 10.65 -41.15
C SER A 543 11.62 9.74 -41.07
N ASN A 544 11.96 9.25 -39.88
CA ASN A 544 13.04 8.30 -39.62
C ASN A 544 12.56 6.84 -39.77
N GLY A 545 12.09 6.47 -40.97
CA GLY A 545 11.37 5.20 -41.21
C GLY A 545 12.14 3.92 -40.81
N ARG A 546 13.47 3.89 -40.97
CA ARG A 546 14.29 2.74 -40.56
C ARG A 546 14.31 2.57 -39.03
N ALA A 547 14.44 3.67 -38.29
CA ALA A 547 14.42 3.66 -36.83
C ALA A 547 13.02 3.32 -36.30
N ALA A 548 11.96 3.85 -36.92
CA ALA A 548 10.58 3.50 -36.60
C ALA A 548 10.33 1.99 -36.79
N ALA A 549 10.77 1.41 -37.91
CA ALA A 549 10.65 -0.02 -38.17
C ALA A 549 11.43 -0.89 -37.15
N ALA A 550 12.61 -0.46 -36.74
CA ALA A 550 13.39 -1.15 -35.71
C ALA A 550 12.67 -1.15 -34.35
N ALA A 551 12.11 0.00 -33.95
CA ALA A 551 11.34 0.12 -32.72
C ALA A 551 10.05 -0.72 -32.75
N LEU A 552 9.34 -0.77 -33.88
CA LEU A 552 8.16 -1.64 -34.06
C LEU A 552 8.51 -3.14 -33.96
N THR A 553 9.63 -3.57 -34.55
CA THR A 553 10.10 -4.96 -34.40
C THR A 553 10.38 -5.27 -32.95
N ARG A 554 11.08 -4.37 -32.25
CA ARG A 554 11.39 -4.56 -30.83
C ARG A 554 10.14 -4.56 -29.94
N LEU A 555 9.18 -3.71 -30.24
CA LEU A 555 7.87 -3.70 -29.59
C LEU A 555 7.17 -5.06 -29.72
N ALA A 556 7.12 -5.61 -30.94
CA ALA A 556 6.49 -6.91 -31.19
C ALA A 556 7.17 -8.08 -30.46
N GLU A 557 8.49 -8.02 -30.29
CA GLU A 557 9.25 -9.01 -29.51
C GLU A 557 8.95 -8.93 -28.01
N LEU A 558 8.80 -7.71 -27.47
CA LEU A 558 8.59 -7.49 -26.04
C LEU A 558 7.14 -7.71 -25.60
N ASP A 559 6.19 -7.25 -26.42
CA ASP A 559 4.77 -7.24 -26.07
C ASP A 559 3.89 -7.39 -27.32
N PRO A 560 3.57 -8.64 -27.69
CA PRO A 560 2.70 -8.93 -28.82
C PRO A 560 1.32 -8.27 -28.70
N LEU A 561 0.78 -8.14 -27.48
CA LEU A 561 -0.55 -7.55 -27.27
C LEU A 561 -0.56 -6.06 -27.61
N LEU A 562 0.45 -5.30 -27.16
CA LEU A 562 0.56 -3.88 -27.51
C LEU A 562 0.81 -3.68 -29.01
N SER A 563 1.59 -4.56 -29.64
CA SER A 563 1.89 -4.51 -31.07
C SER A 563 0.65 -4.79 -31.94
N GLU A 564 -0.09 -5.85 -31.64
CA GLU A 564 -1.21 -6.34 -32.47
C GLU A 564 -2.54 -5.65 -32.14
N SER A 565 -2.77 -5.34 -30.87
CA SER A 565 -4.03 -4.78 -30.36
C SER A 565 -3.78 -3.66 -29.35
N PRO A 566 -3.18 -2.53 -29.78
CA PRO A 566 -2.81 -1.43 -28.88
C PRO A 566 -3.98 -0.87 -28.09
N ARG A 567 -5.19 -0.84 -28.68
CA ARG A 567 -6.41 -0.42 -27.98
C ARG A 567 -6.71 -1.32 -26.76
N ALA A 568 -6.74 -2.64 -26.95
CA ALA A 568 -7.00 -3.58 -25.87
C ALA A 568 -5.93 -3.50 -24.77
N TRP A 569 -4.67 -3.31 -25.16
CA TRP A 569 -3.58 -3.09 -24.21
C TRP A 569 -3.82 -1.82 -23.37
N LEU A 570 -4.13 -0.69 -24.01
CA LEU A 570 -4.36 0.60 -23.34
C LEU A 570 -5.59 0.58 -22.43
N GLU A 571 -6.67 -0.08 -22.86
CA GLU A 571 -7.87 -0.30 -22.05
C GLU A 571 -7.56 -1.15 -20.81
N SER A 572 -6.76 -2.21 -20.95
CA SER A 572 -6.33 -3.03 -19.81
C SER A 572 -5.47 -2.26 -18.78
N HIS A 573 -4.86 -1.16 -19.21
CA HIS A 573 -4.09 -0.23 -18.39
C HIS A 573 -4.92 0.94 -17.83
N GLN A 574 -6.22 0.99 -18.13
CA GLN A 574 -7.12 2.12 -17.81
C GLN A 574 -6.69 3.46 -18.39
N ALA A 575 -5.97 3.46 -19.53
CA ALA A 575 -5.52 4.68 -20.18
C ALA A 575 -6.70 5.60 -20.52
N SER A 576 -6.52 6.91 -20.31
CA SER A 576 -7.51 7.91 -20.70
C SER A 576 -7.83 7.82 -22.20
N PRO A 577 -9.06 8.19 -22.63
CA PRO A 577 -9.43 8.18 -24.05
C PRO A 577 -8.47 8.99 -24.93
N ALA A 578 -7.97 10.14 -24.43
CA ALA A 578 -7.04 10.98 -25.17
C ALA A 578 -5.71 10.28 -25.43
N LEU A 579 -5.10 9.68 -24.39
CA LEU A 579 -3.87 8.89 -24.53
C LEU A 579 -4.10 7.70 -25.46
N LEU A 580 -5.21 6.99 -25.27
CA LEU A 580 -5.55 5.81 -26.05
C LEU A 580 -5.60 6.13 -27.54
N GLU A 581 -6.41 7.12 -27.93
CA GLU A 581 -6.59 7.47 -29.34
C GLU A 581 -5.28 7.99 -29.96
N ALA A 582 -4.49 8.78 -29.22
CA ALA A 582 -3.21 9.30 -29.71
C ALA A 582 -2.21 8.18 -30.01
N VAL A 583 -2.05 7.22 -29.10
CA VAL A 583 -1.13 6.09 -29.27
C VAL A 583 -1.60 5.16 -30.39
N VAL A 584 -2.89 4.80 -30.42
CA VAL A 584 -3.46 3.93 -31.47
C VAL A 584 -3.28 4.56 -32.85
N ALA A 585 -3.58 5.86 -32.99
CA ALA A 585 -3.41 6.57 -34.26
C ALA A 585 -1.93 6.68 -34.66
N GLY A 586 -1.04 6.96 -33.71
CA GLY A 586 0.40 7.03 -33.96
C GLY A 586 0.98 5.70 -34.44
N LEU A 587 0.67 4.59 -33.75
CA LEU A 587 1.12 3.25 -34.15
C LEU A 587 0.53 2.81 -35.50
N ALA A 588 -0.72 3.17 -35.80
CA ALA A 588 -1.33 2.89 -37.10
C ALA A 588 -0.56 3.59 -38.23
N ARG A 589 -0.19 4.87 -38.05
CA ARG A 589 0.65 5.60 -39.03
C ARG A 589 2.04 4.98 -39.16
N ALA A 590 2.70 4.67 -38.05
CA ALA A 590 4.02 4.05 -38.06
C ALA A 590 4.04 2.68 -38.76
N ASN A 591 3.00 1.86 -38.58
CA ASN A 591 2.86 0.57 -39.26
C ASN A 591 2.57 0.70 -40.77
N ALA A 592 1.85 1.75 -41.17
CA ALA A 592 1.51 2.01 -42.57
C ALA A 592 2.64 2.67 -43.36
N ALA A 593 3.61 3.30 -42.68
CA ALA A 593 4.69 4.02 -43.33
C ALA A 593 5.63 3.10 -44.13
N PRO A 594 6.13 3.56 -45.28
CA PRO A 594 7.08 2.78 -46.07
C PRO A 594 8.34 2.50 -45.26
N LYS A 595 8.61 1.21 -45.00
CA LYS A 595 9.77 0.73 -44.24
C LYS A 595 11.10 0.91 -44.98
N ASN A 596 11.06 1.47 -46.19
CA ASN A 596 12.19 1.67 -47.08
C ASN A 596 12.81 3.06 -46.85
N GLY A 597 13.59 3.21 -45.80
CA GLY A 597 14.59 4.27 -45.76
C GLY A 597 15.80 3.84 -46.60
N LEU A 598 15.87 4.26 -47.87
CA LEU A 598 17.18 4.37 -48.53
C LEU A 598 18.03 5.42 -47.77
N PRO A 599 19.37 5.25 -47.74
CA PRO A 599 20.28 6.06 -46.93
C PRO A 599 20.15 7.56 -47.12
#